data_AF-A0A8C0C266-F1
#
_entry.id   AF-A0A8C0C266-F1
#
_cell.length_a   1.000
_cell.length_b   1.000
_cell.length_c   1.000
_cell.angle_alpha   90.00
_cell.angle_beta   90.00
_cell.angle_gamma   90.00
#
_symmetry.space_group_name_H-M   'P 1'
#
loop_
_entity.id
_entity.type
_entity.pdbx_description
1 polymer ?
#
loop_
_entity_poly.entity_id
_entity_poly.type
_entity_poly.pdbx_seq_one_letter_code
_entity_poly.pdbx_strand_id
1 'polypeptide(L)'
;MVENKNTGGCKTCFLTQLSSPLQAVEDAYVPVVMFEFDGIEIDLVFARLSVPTVSGNLDLRDDSHLRNLDIICIQSLNGCRVTDEILHIVPNKENFWLTLCAIKLVSIVGCGIYSNMLGFLGGIFWAVLVARTCWLYPNTLDSTLVNKFLFFSKR
;
A
#
# COMPACT_ATOMS: atom_id res chain seq x y z
N MET A 1 -0.65 -35.06 -35.62
CA MET A 1 0.51 -34.87 -34.72
C MET A 1 1.23 -33.63 -35.22
N VAL A 2 0.93 -32.49 -34.59
CA VAL A 2 1.81 -31.81 -33.62
C VAL A 2 3.08 -31.35 -34.33
N GLU A 3 3.50 -30.09 -34.37
CA GLU A 3 3.05 -28.79 -33.89
C GLU A 3 4.20 -27.86 -34.34
N ASN A 4 3.92 -26.75 -35.01
CA ASN A 4 4.85 -25.63 -35.02
C ASN A 4 4.12 -24.37 -35.45
N LYS A 5 3.49 -23.71 -34.48
CA LYS A 5 3.09 -22.31 -34.64
C LYS A 5 3.87 -21.48 -33.64
N ASN A 6 4.92 -20.91 -34.20
CA ASN A 6 5.62 -19.72 -33.78
C ASN A 6 4.61 -18.67 -33.26
N THR A 7 4.45 -18.53 -31.95
CA THR A 7 3.71 -17.40 -31.35
C THR A 7 4.71 -16.34 -30.93
N GLY A 8 4.96 -15.41 -31.85
CA GLY A 8 5.46 -14.09 -31.50
C GLY A 8 4.46 -13.43 -30.55
N GLY A 9 4.83 -13.31 -29.28
CA GLY A 9 4.07 -12.55 -28.29
C GLY A 9 3.95 -11.10 -28.75
N CYS A 10 2.73 -10.68 -29.07
CA CYS A 10 2.44 -9.36 -29.58
C CYS A 10 2.65 -8.33 -28.46
N LYS A 11 3.48 -7.31 -28.69
CA LYS A 11 3.73 -6.18 -27.77
C LYS A 11 2.49 -5.31 -27.46
N THR A 12 1.31 -5.69 -27.97
CA THR A 12 0.04 -4.96 -27.85
C THR A 12 -0.88 -5.46 -26.74
N CYS A 13 -0.54 -6.54 -26.00
CA CYS A 13 -1.44 -7.12 -25.01
C CYS A 13 -1.81 -6.18 -23.84
N PHE A 14 -0.89 -5.28 -23.42
CA PHE A 14 -1.16 -4.36 -22.31
C PHE A 14 -2.29 -3.37 -22.60
N LEU A 15 -2.35 -2.81 -23.82
CA LEU A 15 -3.36 -1.80 -24.15
C LEU A 15 -4.74 -2.43 -24.40
N THR A 16 -4.80 -3.71 -24.78
CA THR A 16 -6.07 -4.40 -25.01
C THR A 16 -6.79 -4.84 -23.74
N GLN A 17 -6.14 -4.77 -22.57
CA GLN A 17 -6.69 -5.13 -21.26
C GLN A 17 -7.13 -3.92 -20.42
N LEU A 18 -6.88 -2.70 -20.92
CA LEU A 18 -7.36 -1.47 -20.29
C LEU A 18 -8.86 -1.33 -20.57
N SER A 19 -9.66 -1.30 -19.52
CA SER A 19 -11.11 -1.10 -19.59
C SER A 19 -11.51 0.37 -19.52
N SER A 20 -10.58 1.25 -19.14
CA SER A 20 -10.74 2.72 -19.16
C SER A 20 -9.52 3.40 -19.80
N PRO A 21 -9.66 4.64 -20.33
CA PRO A 21 -8.50 5.42 -20.75
C PRO A 21 -7.60 5.76 -19.54
N LEU A 22 -6.29 5.85 -19.79
CA LEU A 22 -5.31 6.31 -18.80
C LEU A 22 -5.54 7.78 -18.45
N GLN A 23 -5.63 8.08 -17.16
CA GLN A 23 -5.78 9.44 -16.65
C GLN A 23 -4.53 9.83 -15.85
N ALA A 24 -3.75 10.78 -16.35
CA ALA A 24 -2.61 11.35 -15.63
C ALA A 24 -3.05 12.58 -14.82
N VAL A 25 -2.67 12.63 -13.54
CA VAL A 25 -2.89 13.76 -12.64
C VAL A 25 -1.53 14.24 -12.13
N GLU A 26 -0.95 15.21 -12.84
CA GLU A 26 0.40 15.72 -12.56
C GLU A 26 0.42 16.75 -11.43
N ASP A 27 -0.65 17.53 -11.26
CA ASP A 27 -0.75 18.63 -10.28
C ASP A 27 -1.13 18.15 -8.85
N ALA A 28 -1.20 16.84 -8.63
CA ALA A 28 -1.48 16.27 -7.31
C ALA A 28 -0.26 16.39 -6.37
N TYR A 29 -0.49 16.23 -5.06
CA TYR A 29 0.60 16.20 -4.07
C TYR A 29 1.65 15.13 -4.40
N VAL A 30 1.23 13.98 -4.93
CA VAL A 30 2.09 12.99 -5.58
C VAL A 30 1.50 12.72 -6.97
N PRO A 31 2.25 12.93 -8.06
CA PRO A 31 1.78 12.65 -9.41
C PRO A 31 1.39 11.18 -9.58
N VAL A 32 0.22 10.95 -10.17
CA VAL A 32 -0.38 9.62 -10.30
C VAL A 32 -0.98 9.42 -11.68
N VAL A 33 -0.83 8.22 -12.22
CA VAL A 33 -1.56 7.75 -13.40
C VAL A 33 -2.59 6.72 -12.95
N MET A 34 -3.87 7.04 -13.17
CA MET A 34 -5.01 6.22 -12.78
C MET A 34 -5.55 5.50 -14.01
N PHE A 35 -5.85 4.21 -13.90
CA PHE A 35 -6.49 3.44 -14.97
C PHE A 35 -7.17 2.19 -14.43
N GLU A 36 -8.07 1.60 -15.22
CA GLU A 36 -8.67 0.31 -14.93
C GLU A 36 -8.03 -0.78 -15.80
N PHE A 37 -7.56 -1.86 -15.18
CA PHE A 37 -6.98 -3.02 -15.85
C PHE A 37 -7.67 -4.28 -15.35
N ASP A 38 -8.26 -5.06 -16.27
CA ASP A 38 -9.05 -6.25 -15.94
C ASP A 38 -10.13 -6.00 -14.85
N GLY A 39 -10.76 -4.82 -14.86
CA GLY A 39 -11.79 -4.46 -13.87
C GLY A 39 -11.27 -3.96 -12.51
N ILE A 40 -9.95 -3.78 -12.38
CA ILE A 40 -9.31 -3.30 -11.16
C ILE A 40 -8.80 -1.89 -11.39
N GLU A 41 -9.24 -0.94 -10.56
CA GLU A 41 -8.68 0.42 -10.52
C GLU A 41 -7.24 0.37 -9.97
N ILE A 42 -6.31 0.96 -10.72
CA ILE A 42 -4.89 1.01 -10.41
C ILE A 42 -4.43 2.48 -10.40
N ASP A 43 -3.86 2.87 -9.26
CA ASP A 43 -3.16 4.14 -9.07
C ASP A 43 -1.65 3.91 -9.17
N LEU A 44 -1.04 4.35 -10.26
CA LEU A 44 0.39 4.18 -10.52
C LEU A 44 1.16 5.47 -10.21
N VAL A 45 2.01 5.42 -9.18
CA VAL A 45 2.96 6.50 -8.84
C VAL A 45 4.35 6.18 -9.39
N PHE A 46 5.17 7.22 -9.59
CA PHE A 46 6.52 7.10 -10.12
C PHE A 46 7.57 7.74 -9.22
N ALA A 47 8.73 7.08 -9.10
CA ALA A 47 9.91 7.61 -8.45
C ALA A 47 11.17 7.20 -9.23
N ARG A 48 12.05 8.16 -9.51
CA ARG A 48 13.34 7.91 -10.16
C ARG A 48 14.44 7.83 -9.11
N LEU A 49 15.06 6.67 -8.97
CA LEU A 49 16.20 6.48 -8.06
C LEU A 49 17.51 6.99 -8.67
N SER A 50 18.46 7.38 -7.82
CA SER A 50 19.81 7.83 -8.21
C SER A 50 20.78 6.65 -8.37
N VAL A 51 20.34 5.58 -9.04
CA VAL A 51 21.15 4.38 -9.34
C VAL A 51 21.06 4.03 -10.83
N PRO A 52 22.14 3.52 -11.45
CA PRO A 52 22.16 3.20 -12.88
C PRO A 52 21.30 1.96 -13.22
N THR A 53 21.04 1.09 -12.26
CA THR A 53 20.24 -0.13 -12.45
C THR A 53 19.52 -0.45 -11.16
N VAL A 54 18.23 -0.78 -11.26
CA VAL A 54 17.40 -1.19 -10.12
C VAL A 54 17.53 -2.69 -9.93
N SER A 55 17.98 -3.12 -8.75
CA SER A 55 18.04 -4.54 -8.38
C SER A 55 16.63 -5.10 -8.14
N GLY A 56 16.40 -6.36 -8.50
CA GLY A 56 15.14 -7.06 -8.19
C GLY A 56 14.92 -7.30 -6.69
N ASN A 57 15.99 -7.20 -5.89
CA ASN A 57 15.96 -7.35 -4.42
C ASN A 57 16.22 -5.99 -3.72
N LEU A 58 15.86 -4.89 -4.36
CA LEU A 58 16.05 -3.56 -3.79
C LEU A 58 15.23 -3.39 -2.50
N ASP A 59 15.89 -3.10 -1.38
CA ASP A 59 15.24 -2.74 -0.11
C ASP A 59 15.08 -1.23 -0.02
N LEU A 60 13.85 -0.74 -0.18
CA LEU A 60 13.55 0.68 -0.14
C LEU A 60 13.63 1.27 1.27
N ARG A 61 13.81 0.48 2.33
CA ARG A 61 13.89 0.97 3.71
C ARG A 61 15.21 1.68 4.03
N ASP A 62 16.28 1.37 3.31
CA ASP A 62 17.56 2.06 3.48
C ASP A 62 17.46 3.52 3.00
N ASP A 63 17.68 4.45 3.92
CA ASP A 63 17.67 5.91 3.70
C ASP A 63 18.72 6.36 2.68
N SER A 64 19.76 5.56 2.42
CA SER A 64 20.77 5.87 1.41
C SER A 64 20.15 6.07 0.01
N HIS A 65 19.06 5.35 -0.30
CA HIS A 65 18.33 5.46 -1.56
C HIS A 65 17.58 6.78 -1.74
N LEU A 66 17.36 7.54 -0.65
CA LEU A 66 16.69 8.84 -0.69
C LEU A 66 17.65 10.00 -0.99
N ARG A 67 18.96 9.75 -1.00
CA ARG A 67 19.96 10.79 -1.24
C ARG A 67 19.86 11.31 -2.68
N ASN A 68 19.92 12.63 -2.83
CA ASN A 68 19.87 13.33 -4.11
C ASN A 68 18.59 13.04 -4.94
N LEU A 69 17.49 12.69 -4.28
CA LEU A 69 16.19 12.57 -4.93
C LEU A 69 15.42 13.89 -4.87
N ASP A 70 14.60 14.12 -5.89
CA ASP A 70 13.57 15.15 -5.86
C ASP A 70 12.56 14.85 -4.74
N ILE A 71 12.01 15.89 -4.12
CA ILE A 71 10.98 15.77 -3.09
C ILE A 71 9.77 14.96 -3.57
N ILE A 72 9.38 15.09 -4.84
CA ILE A 72 8.28 14.31 -5.41
C ILE A 72 8.62 12.82 -5.42
N CYS A 73 9.85 12.46 -5.80
CA CYS A 73 10.30 11.06 -5.77
C CYS A 73 10.33 10.52 -4.34
N ILE A 74 10.79 11.31 -3.37
CA ILE A 74 10.77 10.94 -1.95
C ILE A 74 9.33 10.69 -1.48
N GLN A 75 8.40 11.57 -1.82
CA GLN A 75 6.98 11.43 -1.47
C GLN A 75 6.34 10.19 -2.12
N SER A 76 6.64 9.91 -3.40
CA SER A 76 6.20 8.70 -4.10
C SER A 76 6.70 7.41 -3.42
N LEU A 77 7.93 7.40 -2.90
CA LEU A 77 8.51 6.24 -2.23
C LEU A 77 7.95 5.99 -0.81
N ASN A 78 7.45 7.03 -0.14
CA ASN A 78 7.00 6.92 1.25
C ASN A 78 5.88 5.90 1.43
N GLY A 79 4.96 5.76 0.46
CA GLY A 79 3.87 4.79 0.54
C GLY A 79 4.38 3.35 0.70
N CYS A 80 5.33 2.95 -0.16
CA CYS A 80 5.96 1.63 -0.08
C CYS A 80 6.79 1.49 1.19
N ARG A 81 7.66 2.47 1.48
CA ARG A 81 8.56 2.43 2.64
C ARG A 81 7.83 2.29 3.97
N VAL A 82 6.78 3.09 4.19
CA VAL A 82 6.01 3.03 5.44
C VAL A 82 5.29 1.68 5.55
N THR A 83 4.77 1.15 4.45
CA THR A 83 4.12 -0.17 4.45
C THR A 83 5.11 -1.28 4.80
N ASP A 84 6.30 -1.25 4.20
CA ASP A 84 7.36 -2.22 4.47
C ASP A 84 7.85 -2.16 5.93
N GLU A 85 7.99 -0.96 6.49
CA GLU A 85 8.33 -0.77 7.90
C GLU A 85 7.26 -1.33 8.84
N ILE A 86 5.98 -1.07 8.56
CA ILE A 86 4.87 -1.63 9.34
C ILE A 86 4.94 -3.17 9.32
N LEU A 87 5.10 -3.76 8.14
CA LEU A 87 5.17 -5.22 7.99
C LEU A 87 6.44 -5.82 8.61
N HIS A 88 7.50 -5.04 8.77
CA HIS A 88 8.72 -5.46 9.44
C HIS A 88 8.57 -5.47 10.97
N ILE A 89 7.90 -4.47 11.53
CA ILE A 89 7.72 -4.31 13.00
C ILE A 89 6.68 -5.29 13.55
N VAL A 90 5.69 -5.67 12.75
CA VAL A 90 4.60 -6.54 13.18
C VAL A 90 5.10 -7.99 13.43
N PRO A 91 4.85 -8.56 14.63
CA PRO A 91 5.34 -9.91 14.97
C PRO A 91 4.60 -11.04 14.23
N ASN A 92 3.31 -10.86 13.97
CA ASN A 92 2.49 -11.81 13.21
C ASN A 92 1.66 -11.05 12.16
N LYS A 93 2.02 -11.23 10.89
CA LYS A 93 1.41 -10.53 9.75
C LYS A 93 -0.07 -10.91 9.59
N GLU A 94 -0.41 -12.19 9.73
CA GLU A 94 -1.79 -12.67 9.57
C GLU A 94 -2.72 -12.04 10.61
N ASN A 95 -2.33 -12.06 11.88
CA ASN A 95 -3.09 -11.42 12.95
C ASN A 95 -3.26 -9.91 12.72
N PHE A 96 -2.22 -9.25 12.21
CA PHE A 96 -2.28 -7.84 11.85
C PHE A 96 -3.27 -7.56 10.73
N TRP A 97 -3.24 -8.34 9.63
CA TRP A 97 -4.18 -8.18 8.52
C TRP A 97 -5.63 -8.36 8.97
N LEU A 98 -5.92 -9.43 9.72
CA LEU A 98 -7.26 -9.69 10.24
C LEU A 98 -7.75 -8.57 11.16
N THR A 99 -6.90 -8.14 12.10
CA THR A 99 -7.21 -7.04 13.03
C THR A 99 -7.43 -5.74 12.27
N LEU A 100 -6.59 -5.41 11.28
CA LEU A 100 -6.72 -4.20 10.49
C LEU A 100 -8.00 -4.19 9.66
N CYS A 101 -8.39 -5.31 9.05
CA CYS A 101 -9.65 -5.45 8.34
C CYS A 101 -10.85 -5.23 9.26
N ALA A 102 -10.85 -5.83 10.46
CA ALA A 102 -11.92 -5.65 11.44
C ALA A 102 -12.04 -4.19 11.90
N ILE A 103 -10.92 -3.54 12.23
CA ILE A 103 -10.92 -2.13 12.66
C ILE A 103 -11.35 -1.21 11.52
N LYS A 104 -10.88 -1.43 10.29
CA LYS A 104 -11.34 -0.65 9.13
C LYS A 104 -12.85 -0.77 8.94
N LEU A 105 -13.40 -1.98 9.02
CA LEU A 105 -14.85 -2.19 8.89
C LEU A 105 -15.63 -1.44 9.96
N VAL A 106 -15.18 -1.51 11.23
CA VAL A 106 -15.83 -0.78 12.34
C VAL A 106 -15.73 0.73 12.14
N SER A 107 -14.56 1.26 11.75
CA SER A 107 -14.36 2.70 11.55
C SER A 107 -15.16 3.26 10.37
N ILE A 108 -15.31 2.49 9.29
CA ILE A 108 -16.07 2.89 8.10
C ILE A 108 -17.58 2.73 8.32
N VAL A 109 -18.02 1.51 8.66
CA VAL A 109 -19.44 1.16 8.69
C VAL A 109 -20.09 1.45 10.04
N GLY A 110 -19.38 1.19 11.13
CA GLY A 110 -19.93 1.32 12.49
C GLY A 110 -19.91 2.74 13.03
N CYS A 111 -18.78 3.45 12.86
CA CYS A 111 -18.55 4.75 13.50
C CYS A 111 -18.51 5.94 12.53
N GLY A 112 -18.27 5.70 11.22
CA GLY A 112 -18.15 6.77 10.23
C GLY A 112 -16.93 7.69 10.43
N ILE A 113 -15.87 7.20 11.09
CA ILE A 113 -14.66 7.97 11.46
C ILE A 113 -13.46 7.66 10.56
N TYR A 114 -13.71 7.27 9.31
CA TYR A 114 -12.66 6.95 8.35
C TYR A 114 -12.66 7.98 7.22
N SER A 115 -11.89 9.06 7.37
CA SER A 115 -11.65 10.03 6.29
C SER A 115 -10.60 11.06 6.71
N ASN A 116 -9.45 11.06 6.04
CA ASN A 116 -8.43 12.10 6.23
C ASN A 116 -8.94 13.48 5.79
N MET A 117 -9.74 13.54 4.72
CA MET A 117 -10.29 14.79 4.19
C MET A 117 -11.27 15.47 5.16
N LEU A 118 -12.00 14.70 5.96
CA LEU A 118 -12.93 15.21 6.97
C LEU A 118 -12.27 15.44 8.35
N GLY A 119 -10.95 15.27 8.44
CA GLY A 119 -10.18 15.44 9.70
C GLY A 119 -10.16 14.22 10.61
N PHE A 120 -10.68 13.07 10.18
CA PHE A 120 -10.54 11.79 10.88
C PHE A 120 -9.27 11.04 10.44
N LEU A 121 -9.01 9.89 11.06
CA LEU A 121 -7.84 9.08 10.73
C LEU A 121 -7.97 8.45 9.33
N GLY A 122 -6.93 8.65 8.51
CA GLY A 122 -6.75 7.97 7.24
C GLY A 122 -6.25 6.53 7.38
N GLY A 123 -6.24 5.79 6.27
CA GLY A 123 -5.92 4.36 6.25
C GLY A 123 -4.55 4.00 6.85
N ILE A 124 -3.53 4.83 6.60
CA ILE A 124 -2.19 4.59 7.15
C ILE A 124 -2.14 4.76 8.67
N PHE A 125 -2.84 5.75 9.22
CA PHE A 125 -2.88 5.98 10.66
C PHE A 125 -3.56 4.81 11.38
N TRP A 126 -4.65 4.26 10.82
CA TRP A 126 -5.26 3.04 11.33
C TRP A 126 -4.27 1.86 11.32
N ALA A 127 -3.53 1.68 10.22
CA ALA A 127 -2.51 0.63 10.13
C ALA A 127 -1.43 0.77 11.20
N VAL A 128 -0.92 1.99 11.45
CA VAL A 128 0.08 2.26 12.50
C VAL A 128 -0.45 1.93 13.90
N LEU A 129 -1.69 2.33 14.22
CA LEU A 129 -2.29 2.05 15.53
C LEU A 129 -2.52 0.54 15.74
N VAL A 130 -2.97 -0.16 14.70
CA VAL A 130 -3.14 -1.62 14.75
C VAL A 130 -1.80 -2.32 14.89
N ALA A 131 -0.79 -1.91 14.12
CA ALA A 131 0.57 -2.43 14.21
C ALA A 131 1.15 -2.28 15.62
N ARG A 132 0.95 -1.11 16.24
CA ARG A 132 1.35 -0.87 17.64
C ARG A 132 0.67 -1.84 18.61
N THR A 133 -0.61 -2.12 18.39
CA THR A 133 -1.36 -3.07 19.23
C THR A 133 -0.85 -4.50 19.05
N CYS A 134 -0.60 -4.93 17.81
CA CYS A 134 0.00 -6.24 17.52
C CYS A 134 1.39 -6.38 18.15
N TRP A 135 2.19 -5.32 18.12
CA TRP A 135 3.52 -5.30 18.73
C TRP A 135 3.48 -5.44 20.26
N LEU A 136 2.50 -4.79 20.92
CA LEU A 136 2.32 -4.88 22.38
C LEU A 136 1.79 -6.25 22.84
N TYR A 137 1.09 -6.98 21.96
CA TYR A 137 0.49 -8.29 22.26
C TYR A 137 0.88 -9.32 21.18
N PRO A 138 2.16 -9.73 21.11
CA PRO A 138 2.68 -10.51 19.99
C PRO A 138 2.08 -11.92 19.87
N ASN A 139 1.66 -12.51 21.00
CA ASN A 139 1.20 -13.90 21.07
C ASN A 139 -0.32 -14.04 21.25
N THR A 140 -1.09 -12.96 21.05
CA THR A 140 -2.55 -12.99 21.20
C THR A 140 -3.26 -13.21 19.88
N LEU A 141 -4.41 -13.89 19.95
CA LEU A 141 -5.32 -14.04 18.83
C LEU A 141 -5.89 -12.68 18.37
N ASP A 142 -6.22 -12.61 17.09
CA ASP A 142 -6.89 -11.49 16.41
C ASP A 142 -8.11 -10.93 17.17
N SER A 143 -9.02 -11.80 17.64
CA SER A 143 -10.20 -11.40 18.42
C SER A 143 -9.85 -10.68 19.73
N THR A 144 -8.74 -11.06 20.35
CA THR A 144 -8.23 -10.40 21.56
C THR A 144 -7.56 -9.07 21.20
N LEU A 145 -6.84 -9.01 20.08
CA LEU A 145 -6.22 -7.78 19.59
C LEU A 145 -7.25 -6.69 19.29
N VAL A 146 -8.37 -7.03 18.65
CA VAL A 146 -9.48 -6.08 18.41
C VAL A 146 -10.02 -5.53 19.73
N ASN A 147 -10.26 -6.41 20.71
CA ASN A 147 -10.73 -5.99 22.04
C ASN A 147 -9.72 -5.08 22.76
N LYS A 148 -8.42 -5.42 22.70
CA LYS A 148 -7.35 -4.59 23.26
C LYS A 148 -7.29 -3.23 22.58
N PHE A 149 -7.35 -3.19 21.24
CA PHE A 149 -7.37 -1.95 20.47
C PHE A 149 -8.50 -1.02 20.91
N LEU A 150 -9.74 -1.53 20.98
CA LEU A 150 -10.91 -0.76 21.38
C LEU A 150 -10.82 -0.27 22.84
N PHE A 151 -10.21 -1.06 23.73
CA PHE A 151 -9.96 -0.63 25.10
C PHE A 151 -8.96 0.53 25.17
N PHE A 152 -7.84 0.46 24.43
CA PHE A 152 -6.87 1.56 24.38
C PHE A 152 -7.43 2.83 23.74
N SER A 153 -8.26 2.70 22.71
CA SER A 153 -8.85 3.83 22.00
C SER A 153 -9.92 4.59 22.79
N LYS A 154 -10.41 4.04 23.91
CA LYS A 154 -11.46 4.64 24.75
C LYS A 154 -10.92 5.35 26.00
N ARG A 155 -9.62 5.32 26.24
CA ARG A 155 -8.95 6.06 27.32
C ARG A 155 -8.54 7.45 26.85
#